data_AF-A0A4S5AE92-F1
#
_entry.id   AF-A0A4S5AE92-F1
#
_cell.length_a   1.000
_cell.length_b   1.000
_cell.length_c   1.000
_cell.angle_alpha   90.00
_cell.angle_beta   90.00
_cell.angle_gamma   90.00
#
_symmetry.space_group_name_H-M   'P 1'
#
loop_
_entity.id
_entity.type
_entity.pdbx_description
1 polymer ?
#
loop_
_entity_poly.entity_id
_entity_poly.type
_entity_poly.pdbx_seq_one_letter_code
_entity_poly.pdbx_strand_id
1 'polypeptide(L)'
;MLTRARSTLVPVVVLGLALVAAGCGADDKKADRDESASPSPTSTTTSPAPYLEVAEGVELTEPGTALALGQEAVVAFELRQDVTAALAVTVERIERTSFRESFQGWRIDDVTAARTPHFVRLKVTNVGEGDLGGLLLDDVIWADDGTKLEAPVYYDAKQLPVCAGGPLPKAFASGATAALCQVYFIADGHRLAAVTFHPPADLAAITWTGAFSKVQPPARNPKKKAVKQQ
;
A
#
# COMPACT_ATOMS: atom_id res chain seq x y z
N MET A 1 2.62 -15.84 -59.16
CA MET A 1 3.82 -14.99 -59.31
C MET A 1 4.39 -14.78 -57.92
N LEU A 2 5.19 -15.72 -57.43
CA LEU A 2 6.67 -15.73 -57.37
C LEU A 2 7.30 -14.76 -56.35
N THR A 3 7.84 -15.37 -55.28
CA THR A 3 9.09 -15.03 -54.53
C THR A 3 9.15 -13.70 -53.76
N ARG A 4 9.76 -13.58 -52.56
CA ARG A 4 11.01 -14.19 -52.08
C ARG A 4 11.18 -13.97 -50.56
N ALA A 5 11.71 -14.98 -49.87
CA ALA A 5 12.15 -14.96 -48.48
C ALA A 5 13.44 -14.15 -48.26
N ARG A 6 13.67 -13.67 -47.03
CA ARG A 6 15.00 -13.38 -46.47
C ARG A 6 15.06 -13.69 -44.97
N SER A 7 15.73 -14.79 -44.64
CA SER A 7 16.28 -15.10 -43.32
C SER A 7 17.54 -14.28 -43.06
N THR A 8 17.77 -13.90 -41.80
CA THR A 8 19.09 -13.49 -41.30
C THR A 8 19.35 -14.16 -39.96
N LEU A 9 20.37 -15.02 -39.94
CA LEU A 9 20.98 -15.64 -38.76
C LEU A 9 21.76 -14.58 -37.95
N VAL A 10 21.80 -14.75 -36.63
CA VAL A 10 22.73 -14.04 -35.72
C VAL A 10 23.58 -15.09 -34.99
N PRO A 11 24.92 -14.91 -34.90
CA PRO A 11 25.84 -15.94 -34.40
C PRO A 11 25.94 -15.97 -32.86
N VAL A 12 26.18 -17.18 -32.35
CA VAL A 12 26.60 -17.50 -30.98
C VAL A 12 28.13 -17.46 -30.91
N VAL A 13 28.69 -16.78 -29.90
CA VAL A 13 30.12 -16.87 -29.52
C VAL A 13 30.25 -16.91 -27.98
N VAL A 14 31.26 -17.67 -27.55
CA VAL A 14 31.53 -18.34 -26.27
C VAL A 14 32.55 -17.57 -25.41
N LEU A 15 32.49 -17.71 -24.07
CA LEU A 15 33.61 -17.79 -23.05
C LEU A 15 32.99 -17.43 -21.67
N GLY A 16 33.12 -18.15 -20.55
CA GLY A 16 34.06 -19.18 -20.12
C GLY A 16 35.10 -18.59 -19.14
N LEU A 17 34.84 -18.59 -17.82
CA LEU A 17 35.88 -18.58 -16.78
C LEU A 17 35.31 -18.92 -15.39
N ALA A 18 35.85 -20.00 -14.81
CA ALA A 18 35.67 -20.43 -13.43
C ALA A 18 36.83 -19.92 -12.56
N LEU A 19 36.58 -19.64 -11.28
CA LEU A 19 37.60 -19.63 -10.24
C LEU A 19 37.02 -20.13 -8.91
N VAL A 20 37.83 -20.97 -8.26
CA VAL A 20 37.61 -21.72 -7.02
C VAL A 20 38.59 -21.19 -5.97
N ALA A 21 38.16 -21.02 -4.71
CA ALA A 21 38.94 -21.19 -3.46
C ALA A 21 38.02 -20.85 -2.28
N ALA A 22 37.60 -21.76 -1.39
CA ALA A 22 38.35 -22.49 -0.37
C ALA A 22 38.98 -21.57 0.71
N GLY A 23 38.42 -21.63 1.92
CA GLY A 23 38.94 -20.97 3.13
C GLY A 23 38.32 -21.56 4.39
N CYS A 24 38.78 -22.75 4.76
CA CYS A 24 38.53 -23.43 6.04
C CYS A 24 39.73 -23.17 6.95
N GLY A 25 39.53 -22.96 8.25
CA GLY A 25 40.61 -22.84 9.22
C GLY A 25 40.07 -22.90 10.65
N ALA A 26 40.14 -24.08 11.24
CA ALA A 26 39.81 -24.41 12.62
C ALA A 26 41.08 -24.58 13.49
N ASP A 27 40.86 -24.56 14.82
CA ASP A 27 41.70 -25.04 15.94
C ASP A 27 42.92 -24.14 16.34
N ASP A 28 43.29 -23.91 17.61
CA ASP A 28 43.03 -24.64 18.88
C ASP A 28 43.58 -23.83 20.10
N LYS A 29 43.20 -24.26 21.33
CA LYS A 29 43.84 -24.09 22.68
C LYS A 29 43.22 -23.22 23.79
N LYS A 30 42.79 -23.97 24.82
CA LYS A 30 42.57 -23.69 26.27
C LYS A 30 43.61 -22.79 26.97
N ALA A 31 43.17 -21.95 27.93
CA ALA A 31 43.16 -22.27 29.38
C ALA A 31 42.71 -21.07 30.27
N ASP A 32 41.72 -21.34 31.12
CA ASP A 32 41.40 -20.88 32.49
C ASP A 32 41.55 -19.42 33.01
N ARG A 33 40.41 -18.96 33.59
CA ARG A 33 40.18 -18.04 34.74
C ARG A 33 40.45 -16.55 34.47
N ASP A 34 39.51 -15.63 34.68
CA ASP A 34 38.87 -15.26 35.94
C ASP A 34 37.66 -14.33 35.67
N GLU A 35 36.79 -14.24 36.68
CA GLU A 35 35.56 -13.46 36.73
C GLU A 35 35.80 -11.94 36.58
N SER A 36 35.24 -11.32 35.53
CA SER A 36 35.04 -9.88 35.50
C SER A 36 33.95 -9.46 34.51
N ALA A 37 32.90 -8.86 35.08
CA ALA A 37 31.85 -8.03 34.49
C ALA A 37 31.69 -8.09 32.96
N SER A 38 30.63 -8.76 32.52
CA SER A 38 30.09 -8.58 31.17
C SER A 38 29.66 -7.12 30.99
N PRO A 39 30.29 -6.34 30.09
CA PRO A 39 29.66 -5.10 29.65
C PRO A 39 28.40 -5.52 28.90
N SER A 40 27.23 -5.22 29.46
CA SER A 40 26.00 -5.25 28.69
C SER A 40 26.25 -4.36 27.46
N PRO A 41 26.11 -4.86 26.23
CA PRO A 41 26.05 -3.97 25.09
C PRO A 41 24.81 -3.11 25.34
N THR A 42 25.03 -1.84 25.67
CA THR A 42 24.00 -0.83 25.46
C THR A 42 23.81 -0.80 23.96
N SER A 43 22.88 -1.63 23.48
CA SER A 43 22.31 -1.51 22.16
C SER A 43 21.64 -0.15 22.13
N THR A 44 22.39 0.87 21.75
CA THR A 44 21.81 2.09 21.23
C THR A 44 21.12 1.66 19.94
N THR A 45 19.86 1.23 20.08
CA THR A 45 18.96 1.03 18.95
C THR A 45 18.72 2.41 18.38
N THR A 46 19.64 2.86 17.53
CA THR A 46 19.43 4.03 16.69
C THR A 46 18.35 3.60 15.71
N SER A 47 17.11 4.00 15.98
CA SER A 47 16.02 3.85 15.03
C SER A 47 16.45 4.51 13.71
N PRO A 48 16.26 3.87 12.55
CA PRO A 48 16.61 4.48 11.28
C PRO A 48 15.96 5.86 11.16
N ALA A 49 16.71 6.83 10.64
CA ALA A 49 16.19 8.17 10.44
C ALA A 49 14.96 8.12 9.51
N PRO A 50 13.89 8.88 9.81
CA PRO A 50 12.70 8.88 8.98
C PRO A 50 13.01 9.44 7.59
N TYR A 51 12.34 8.92 6.57
CA TYR A 51 12.55 9.34 5.17
C TYR A 51 11.97 10.74 4.87
N LEU A 52 11.12 11.24 5.75
CA LEU A 52 10.61 12.60 5.75
C LEU A 52 10.57 13.10 7.19
N GLU A 53 10.87 14.39 7.38
CA GLU A 53 10.69 15.03 8.67
C GLU A 53 9.20 15.13 9.00
N VAL A 54 8.84 14.67 10.20
CA VAL A 54 7.50 14.70 10.75
C VAL A 54 7.51 15.24 12.17
N ALA A 55 6.33 15.55 12.70
CA ALA A 55 6.17 16.03 14.06
C ALA A 55 6.77 15.07 15.11
N GLU A 56 7.22 15.63 16.24
CA GLU A 56 7.79 14.84 17.32
C GLU A 56 6.82 13.75 17.82
N GLY A 57 7.36 12.55 18.06
CA GLY A 57 6.58 11.40 18.53
C GLY A 57 5.84 10.63 17.44
N VAL A 58 5.91 11.05 16.17
CA VAL A 58 5.42 10.27 15.04
C VAL A 58 6.53 9.35 14.52
N GLU A 59 6.37 8.05 14.73
CA GLU A 59 7.27 7.04 14.17
C GLU A 59 6.74 6.54 12.83
N LEU A 60 7.53 6.75 11.76
CA LEU A 60 7.16 6.29 10.43
C LEU A 60 7.41 4.79 10.27
N THR A 61 6.53 4.12 9.54
CA THR A 61 6.77 2.76 9.08
C THR A 61 7.93 2.74 8.10
N GLU A 62 8.85 1.79 8.30
CA GLU A 62 10.03 1.64 7.44
C GLU A 62 9.61 1.38 5.98
N PRO A 63 10.23 2.06 4.99
CA PRO A 63 10.05 1.74 3.59
C PRO A 63 10.30 0.27 3.28
N GLY A 64 9.54 -0.31 2.37
CA GLY A 64 9.62 -1.74 2.02
C GLY A 64 8.90 -2.68 2.98
N THR A 65 8.28 -2.16 4.05
CA THR A 65 7.52 -3.01 4.99
C THR A 65 6.37 -3.71 4.28
N ALA A 66 6.29 -5.04 4.44
CA ALA A 66 5.18 -5.86 3.97
C ALA A 66 4.19 -6.11 5.11
N LEU A 67 2.96 -5.70 4.90
CA LEU A 67 1.87 -5.73 5.88
C LEU A 67 0.76 -6.67 5.38
N ALA A 68 0.14 -7.36 6.33
CA ALA A 68 -1.14 -8.03 6.11
C ALA A 68 -2.28 -7.00 6.17
N LEU A 69 -3.41 -7.32 5.51
CA LEU A 69 -4.65 -6.55 5.69
C LEU A 69 -5.02 -6.46 7.19
N GLY A 70 -5.43 -5.27 7.62
CA GLY A 70 -5.74 -4.94 9.01
C GLY A 70 -4.54 -4.45 9.84
N GLN A 71 -3.31 -4.54 9.33
CA GLN A 71 -2.15 -3.91 9.97
C GLN A 71 -2.02 -2.44 9.57
N GLU A 72 -1.61 -1.63 10.53
CA GLU A 72 -1.42 -0.20 10.37
C GLU A 72 0.00 0.11 9.87
N ALA A 73 0.12 1.11 8.99
CA ALA A 73 1.37 1.80 8.69
C ALA A 73 1.22 3.28 8.99
N VAL A 74 2.27 3.91 9.51
CA VAL A 74 2.38 5.37 9.59
C VAL A 74 3.19 5.84 8.40
N VAL A 75 2.55 6.62 7.53
CA VAL A 75 3.14 7.13 6.28
C VAL A 75 3.19 8.65 6.30
N ALA A 76 4.23 9.21 5.71
CA ALA A 76 4.41 10.65 5.55
C ALA A 76 4.56 11.00 4.07
N PHE A 77 3.99 12.13 3.66
CA PHE A 77 4.06 12.60 2.28
C PHE A 77 3.96 14.12 2.25
N GLU A 78 4.53 14.73 1.22
CA GLU A 78 4.43 16.18 1.01
C GLU A 78 3.10 16.53 0.36
N LEU A 79 2.31 17.39 1.00
CA LEU A 79 1.08 17.96 0.40
C LEU A 79 1.41 18.99 -0.67
N ARG A 80 2.48 19.73 -0.42
CA ARG A 80 3.10 20.75 -1.27
C ARG A 80 4.50 20.97 -0.72
N GLN A 81 5.31 21.74 -1.45
CA GLN A 81 6.67 22.07 -1.03
C GLN A 81 6.72 22.51 0.45
N ASP A 82 7.59 21.86 1.21
CA ASP A 82 7.86 22.13 2.63
C ASP A 82 6.65 21.94 3.57
N VAL A 83 5.62 21.19 3.15
CA VAL A 83 4.47 20.85 4.00
C VAL A 83 4.24 19.34 3.99
N THR A 84 4.72 18.69 5.06
CA THR A 84 4.54 17.26 5.30
C THR A 84 3.22 16.96 6.00
N ALA A 85 2.49 15.97 5.51
CA ALA A 85 1.39 15.30 6.20
C ALA A 85 1.85 13.93 6.70
N ALA A 86 1.27 13.48 7.82
CA ALA A 86 1.48 12.13 8.34
C ALA A 86 0.12 11.47 8.65
N LEU A 87 -0.08 10.26 8.12
CA LEU A 87 -1.29 9.48 8.30
C LEU A 87 -0.93 8.09 8.84
N ALA A 88 -1.65 7.64 9.86
CA ALA A 88 -1.74 6.22 10.15
C ALA A 88 -2.82 5.60 9.24
N VAL A 89 -2.44 4.65 8.40
CA VAL A 89 -3.27 4.03 7.37
C VAL A 89 -3.38 2.54 7.65
N THR A 90 -4.60 2.03 7.69
CA THR A 90 -4.89 0.60 7.75
C THR A 90 -5.72 0.21 6.53
N VAL A 91 -5.24 -0.74 5.73
CA VAL A 91 -6.05 -1.39 4.70
C VAL A 91 -6.85 -2.51 5.35
N GLU A 92 -8.10 -2.23 5.72
CA GLU A 92 -8.93 -3.17 6.50
C GLU A 92 -9.32 -4.40 5.70
N ARG A 93 -9.74 -4.19 4.45
CA ARG A 93 -10.13 -5.26 3.54
C ARG A 93 -10.08 -4.83 2.09
N ILE A 94 -9.92 -5.84 1.24
CA ILE A 94 -10.04 -5.73 -0.21
C ILE A 94 -11.21 -6.62 -0.64
N GLU A 95 -12.14 -6.05 -1.40
CA GLU A 95 -13.33 -6.72 -1.90
C GLU A 95 -13.26 -6.76 -3.42
N ARG A 96 -12.99 -7.94 -3.99
CA ARG A 96 -13.04 -8.14 -5.44
C ARG A 96 -14.51 -8.20 -5.87
N THR A 97 -14.86 -7.48 -6.92
CA THR A 97 -16.23 -7.47 -7.45
C THR A 97 -16.25 -7.48 -8.98
N SER A 98 -17.43 -7.24 -9.57
CA SER A 98 -17.63 -7.06 -10.99
C SER A 98 -18.55 -5.86 -11.24
N PHE A 99 -18.50 -5.31 -12.46
CA PHE A 99 -19.43 -4.27 -12.89
C PHE A 99 -20.89 -4.71 -12.77
N ARG A 100 -21.20 -5.96 -13.11
CA ARG A 100 -22.54 -6.52 -12.99
C ARG A 100 -23.04 -6.53 -11.54
N GLU A 101 -22.17 -6.86 -10.60
CA GLU A 101 -22.53 -6.99 -9.19
C GLU A 101 -22.73 -5.62 -8.54
N SER A 102 -21.76 -4.71 -8.71
CA SER A 102 -21.67 -3.51 -7.87
C SER A 102 -21.94 -2.19 -8.58
N PHE A 103 -21.97 -2.16 -9.92
CA PHE A 103 -22.11 -0.94 -10.72
C PHE A 103 -23.40 -0.96 -11.55
N GLN A 104 -24.49 -1.43 -10.92
CA GLN A 104 -25.77 -1.60 -11.59
C GLN A 104 -26.32 -0.26 -12.09
N GLY A 105 -26.82 -0.25 -13.33
CA GLY A 105 -27.36 0.96 -13.97
C GLY A 105 -26.31 1.88 -14.61
N TRP A 106 -25.02 1.54 -14.54
CA TRP A 106 -23.96 2.31 -15.19
C TRP A 106 -23.87 1.95 -16.67
N ARG A 107 -23.56 2.95 -17.50
CA ARG A 107 -23.18 2.75 -18.90
C ARG A 107 -21.67 2.55 -18.95
N ILE A 108 -21.25 1.35 -19.31
CA ILE A 108 -19.85 0.93 -19.27
C ILE A 108 -19.47 0.49 -20.68
N ASP A 109 -18.38 1.03 -21.20
CA ASP A 109 -17.81 0.60 -22.48
C ASP A 109 -17.05 -0.73 -22.35
N ASP A 110 -16.75 -1.36 -23.49
CA ASP A 110 -16.12 -2.68 -23.51
C ASP A 110 -14.73 -2.69 -22.85
N VAL A 111 -13.98 -1.58 -22.99
CA VAL A 111 -12.63 -1.43 -22.40
C VAL A 111 -12.71 -1.43 -20.88
N THR A 112 -13.64 -0.65 -20.32
CA THR A 112 -13.87 -0.57 -18.88
C THR A 112 -14.45 -1.89 -18.38
N ALA A 113 -15.41 -2.48 -19.10
CA ALA A 113 -16.07 -3.73 -18.72
C ALA A 113 -15.11 -4.93 -18.61
N ALA A 114 -13.99 -4.90 -19.35
CA ALA A 114 -12.94 -5.92 -19.26
C ALA A 114 -12.10 -5.82 -17.97
N ARG A 115 -12.13 -4.68 -17.27
CA ARG A 115 -11.36 -4.49 -16.02
C ARG A 115 -12.02 -5.20 -14.85
N THR A 116 -11.23 -5.59 -13.86
CA THR A 116 -11.73 -6.16 -12.60
C THR A 116 -11.77 -5.10 -11.51
N PRO A 117 -12.96 -4.65 -11.06
CA PRO A 117 -13.08 -3.71 -9.96
C PRO A 117 -12.75 -4.34 -8.60
N HIS A 118 -12.07 -3.57 -7.76
CA HIS A 118 -11.80 -3.89 -6.36
C HIS A 118 -12.20 -2.70 -5.48
N PHE A 119 -12.88 -2.97 -4.37
CA PHE A 119 -13.09 -2.00 -3.31
C PHE A 119 -12.04 -2.19 -2.22
N VAL A 120 -11.32 -1.12 -1.91
CA VAL A 120 -10.29 -1.10 -0.87
C VAL A 120 -10.81 -0.23 0.25
N ARG A 121 -10.96 -0.83 1.43
CA ARG A 121 -11.47 -0.11 2.61
C ARG A 121 -10.32 0.27 3.50
N LEU A 122 -10.26 1.56 3.78
CA LEU A 122 -9.19 2.17 4.55
C LEU A 122 -9.77 2.72 5.84
N LYS A 123 -9.02 2.55 6.93
CA LYS A 123 -9.11 3.41 8.10
C LYS A 123 -7.89 4.31 8.10
N VAL A 124 -8.11 5.61 8.21
CA VAL A 124 -7.05 6.61 8.21
C VAL A 124 -7.18 7.49 9.44
N THR A 125 -6.07 7.77 10.10
CA THR A 125 -5.97 8.69 11.24
C THR A 125 -4.92 9.73 10.93
N ASN A 126 -5.25 11.01 11.13
CA ASN A 126 -4.24 12.06 11.07
C ASN A 126 -3.35 11.98 12.30
N VAL A 127 -2.05 11.71 12.10
CA VAL A 127 -1.07 11.67 13.20
C VAL A 127 -0.08 12.83 13.12
N GLY A 128 -0.20 13.69 12.11
CA GLY A 128 0.53 14.96 12.03
C GLY A 128 -0.18 16.08 12.79
N GLU A 129 0.40 17.28 12.74
CA GLU A 129 -0.12 18.47 13.44
C GLU A 129 -1.16 19.25 12.62
N GLY A 130 -1.02 19.28 11.28
CA GLY A 130 -1.89 20.05 10.40
C GLY A 130 -3.29 19.44 10.22
N ASP A 131 -4.31 20.27 10.00
CA ASP A 131 -5.64 19.80 9.59
C ASP A 131 -5.62 19.37 8.12
N LEU A 132 -5.97 18.11 7.87
CA LEU A 132 -6.01 17.51 6.53
C LEU A 132 -7.43 17.48 5.93
N GLY A 133 -8.33 18.29 6.47
CA GLY A 133 -9.72 18.29 6.08
C GLY A 133 -9.93 18.58 4.59
N GLY A 134 -10.75 17.75 3.93
CA GLY A 134 -11.02 17.90 2.50
C GLY A 134 -9.96 17.33 1.56
N LEU A 135 -8.85 16.78 2.07
CA LEU A 135 -7.81 16.17 1.25
C LEU A 135 -8.32 14.88 0.56
N LEU A 136 -8.03 14.75 -0.73
CA LEU A 136 -8.16 13.49 -1.47
C LEU A 136 -6.88 12.67 -1.33
N LEU A 137 -7.03 11.35 -1.21
CA LEU A 137 -5.89 10.43 -1.12
C LEU A 137 -5.63 9.73 -2.47
N ASP A 138 -5.95 10.40 -3.59
CA ASP A 138 -5.76 9.90 -4.96
C ASP A 138 -4.31 9.57 -5.28
N ASP A 139 -3.37 10.34 -4.75
CA ASP A 139 -1.95 10.16 -5.03
C ASP A 139 -1.18 9.52 -3.87
N VAL A 140 -1.88 9.06 -2.82
CA VAL A 140 -1.24 8.53 -1.61
C VAL A 140 -1.26 7.01 -1.59
N ILE A 141 -2.42 6.40 -1.82
CA ILE A 141 -2.59 4.95 -1.79
C ILE A 141 -2.90 4.48 -3.20
N TRP A 142 -2.19 3.45 -3.64
CA TRP A 142 -2.23 2.92 -5.00
C TRP A 142 -2.55 1.42 -4.98
N ALA A 143 -3.01 0.91 -6.12
CA ALA A 143 -3.09 -0.53 -6.37
C ALA A 143 -1.95 -0.95 -7.31
N ASP A 144 -1.17 -1.95 -6.91
CA ASP A 144 -0.17 -2.58 -7.78
C ASP A 144 -0.78 -3.81 -8.47
N ASP A 145 -0.80 -3.83 -9.80
CA ASP A 145 -1.29 -4.97 -10.59
C ASP A 145 -0.19 -6.00 -10.98
N GLY A 146 1.01 -5.83 -10.41
CA GLY A 146 2.23 -6.58 -10.70
C GLY A 146 3.05 -6.01 -11.86
N THR A 147 2.53 -5.01 -12.58
CA THR A 147 3.21 -4.36 -13.71
C THR A 147 3.18 -2.84 -13.66
N LYS A 148 2.12 -2.26 -13.10
CA LYS A 148 1.90 -0.82 -12.98
C LYS A 148 1.08 -0.50 -11.74
N LEU A 149 1.13 0.77 -11.37
CA LEU A 149 0.27 1.36 -10.35
C LEU A 149 -1.02 1.88 -10.98
N GLU A 150 -2.13 1.59 -10.32
CA GLU A 150 -3.47 2.07 -10.65
C GLU A 150 -3.91 3.05 -9.57
N ALA A 151 -4.29 4.26 -9.99
CA ALA A 151 -4.85 5.27 -9.10
C ALA A 151 -6.26 4.85 -8.64
N PRO A 152 -6.68 5.25 -7.43
CA PRO A 152 -8.05 5.06 -6.99
C PRO A 152 -9.01 5.98 -7.73
N VAL A 153 -10.23 5.50 -7.91
CA VAL A 153 -11.38 6.29 -8.36
C VAL A 153 -12.36 6.42 -7.19
N TYR A 154 -12.94 7.61 -7.06
CA TYR A 154 -13.90 7.92 -6.01
C TYR A 154 -15.29 8.12 -6.58
N TYR A 155 -16.26 7.64 -5.81
CA TYR A 155 -17.68 7.83 -6.08
C TYR A 155 -18.37 8.22 -4.78
N ASP A 156 -19.24 9.21 -4.85
CA ASP A 156 -20.03 9.57 -3.68
C ASP A 156 -21.07 8.47 -3.35
N ALA A 157 -21.70 8.60 -2.18
CA ALA A 157 -22.70 7.63 -1.73
C ALA A 157 -23.96 7.56 -2.60
N LYS A 158 -24.22 8.53 -3.48
CA LYS A 158 -25.33 8.50 -4.45
C LYS A 158 -24.93 7.71 -5.70
N GLN A 159 -23.67 7.84 -6.13
CA GLN A 159 -23.13 7.16 -7.30
C GLN A 159 -22.83 5.68 -7.03
N LEU A 160 -22.20 5.36 -5.88
CA LEU A 160 -21.82 4.00 -5.52
C LEU A 160 -22.00 3.75 -4.01
N PRO A 161 -23.24 3.50 -3.53
CA PRO A 161 -23.53 3.37 -2.11
C PRO A 161 -22.74 2.26 -1.39
N VAL A 162 -22.35 1.21 -2.11
CA VAL A 162 -21.61 0.06 -1.56
C VAL A 162 -20.15 0.38 -1.23
N CYS A 163 -19.56 1.35 -1.92
CA CYS A 163 -18.20 1.85 -1.71
C CYS A 163 -18.20 3.36 -1.95
N ALA A 164 -18.73 4.09 -0.96
CA ALA A 164 -18.70 5.55 -0.99
C ALA A 164 -17.31 6.03 -0.56
N GLY A 165 -16.61 6.63 -1.51
CA GLY A 165 -15.33 7.30 -1.31
C GLY A 165 -15.48 8.82 -1.29
N GLY A 166 -14.35 9.51 -1.21
CA GLY A 166 -14.30 10.97 -1.26
C GLY A 166 -13.16 11.54 -0.44
N PRO A 167 -13.09 12.88 -0.34
CA PRO A 167 -12.09 13.53 0.47
C PRO A 167 -12.29 13.20 1.96
N LEU A 168 -11.22 13.39 2.74
CA LEU A 168 -11.29 13.38 4.20
C LEU A 168 -12.39 14.34 4.69
N PRO A 169 -13.02 14.04 5.85
CA PRO A 169 -13.99 14.94 6.46
C PRO A 169 -13.48 16.38 6.51
N LYS A 170 -14.37 17.38 6.35
CA LYS A 170 -13.98 18.79 6.26
C LYS A 170 -13.10 19.29 7.42
N ALA A 171 -13.25 18.69 8.60
CA ALA A 171 -12.34 18.87 9.72
C ALA A 171 -11.66 17.52 9.98
N PHE A 172 -10.34 17.50 9.84
CA PHE A 172 -9.52 16.31 10.02
C PHE A 172 -8.19 16.68 10.68
N ALA A 173 -8.31 17.32 11.85
CA ALA A 173 -7.19 17.68 12.71
C ALA A 173 -6.45 16.46 13.27
N SER A 174 -5.32 16.70 13.93
CA SER A 174 -4.54 15.65 14.61
C SER A 174 -5.42 14.75 15.49
N GLY A 175 -5.21 13.44 15.39
CA GLY A 175 -5.99 12.40 16.05
C GLY A 175 -7.35 12.08 15.42
N ALA A 176 -7.82 12.86 14.43
CA ALA A 176 -9.07 12.56 13.74
C ALA A 176 -8.94 11.28 12.91
N THR A 177 -9.98 10.44 12.93
CA THR A 177 -10.04 9.17 12.18
C THR A 177 -11.24 9.15 11.24
N ALA A 178 -11.05 8.61 10.04
CA ALA A 178 -12.11 8.36 9.07
C ALA A 178 -11.98 6.95 8.47
N ALA A 179 -13.12 6.41 8.06
CA ALA A 179 -13.18 5.25 7.18
C ALA A 179 -13.42 5.75 5.75
N LEU A 180 -12.64 5.26 4.79
CA LEU A 180 -12.74 5.60 3.38
C LEU A 180 -12.91 4.33 2.55
N CYS A 181 -13.46 4.49 1.35
CA CYS A 181 -13.51 3.44 0.34
C CYS A 181 -12.91 3.96 -0.96
N GLN A 182 -11.93 3.25 -1.50
CA GLN A 182 -11.31 3.52 -2.79
C GLN A 182 -11.70 2.42 -3.78
N VAL A 183 -11.99 2.81 -5.02
CA VAL A 183 -12.26 1.86 -6.11
C VAL A 183 -11.07 1.78 -7.03
N TYR A 184 -10.57 0.58 -7.29
CA TYR A 184 -9.51 0.35 -8.27
C TYR A 184 -10.03 -0.53 -9.40
N PHE A 185 -9.56 -0.27 -10.63
CA PHE A 185 -9.91 -1.05 -11.80
C PHE A 185 -8.66 -1.71 -12.36
N ILE A 186 -8.48 -2.99 -12.07
CA ILE A 186 -7.32 -3.74 -12.54
C ILE A 186 -7.53 -4.17 -13.98
N ALA A 187 -6.52 -3.96 -14.83
CA ALA A 187 -6.59 -4.29 -16.25
C ALA A 187 -6.88 -5.78 -16.49
N ASP A 188 -7.50 -6.09 -17.64
CA ASP A 188 -7.77 -7.48 -18.02
C ASP A 188 -6.48 -8.30 -18.11
N GLY A 189 -6.53 -9.55 -17.66
CA GLY A 189 -5.35 -10.42 -17.57
C GLY A 189 -4.40 -10.13 -16.39
N HIS A 190 -4.58 -9.01 -15.68
CA HIS A 190 -3.80 -8.67 -14.49
C HIS A 190 -4.52 -9.06 -13.19
N ARG A 191 -3.78 -9.09 -12.08
CA ARG A 191 -4.34 -9.33 -10.75
C ARG A 191 -3.80 -8.27 -9.81
N LEU A 192 -4.65 -7.78 -8.90
CA LEU A 192 -4.19 -6.94 -7.80
C LEU A 192 -3.16 -7.74 -6.97
N ALA A 193 -1.91 -7.29 -6.99
CA ALA A 193 -0.81 -7.88 -6.24
C ALA A 193 -0.77 -7.33 -4.81
N ALA A 194 -0.89 -6.01 -4.66
CA ALA A 194 -0.90 -5.33 -3.37
C ALA A 194 -1.64 -3.99 -3.44
N VAL A 195 -2.05 -3.49 -2.29
CA VAL A 195 -2.29 -2.06 -2.09
C VAL A 195 -1.00 -1.45 -1.57
N THR A 196 -0.59 -0.29 -2.06
CA THR A 196 0.75 0.25 -1.79
C THR A 196 0.73 1.73 -1.40
N PHE A 197 1.70 2.10 -0.58
CA PHE A 197 2.15 3.48 -0.40
C PHE A 197 3.59 3.57 -0.90
N HIS A 198 3.89 4.57 -1.73
CA HIS A 198 5.21 4.79 -2.29
C HIS A 198 5.85 6.01 -1.61
N PRO A 199 6.82 5.81 -0.70
CA PRO A 199 7.56 6.93 -0.13
C PRO A 199 8.33 7.70 -1.23
N PRO A 200 8.75 8.95 -0.97
CA PRO A 200 9.58 9.71 -1.89
C PRO A 200 10.89 8.98 -2.26
N ALA A 201 11.43 9.33 -3.44
CA ALA A 201 12.82 9.07 -3.86
C ALA A 201 13.32 7.60 -3.75
N ASP A 202 12.96 6.76 -4.72
CA ASP A 202 13.50 5.40 -4.94
C ASP A 202 13.42 4.42 -3.75
N LEU A 203 12.69 4.78 -2.71
CA LEU A 203 12.46 3.93 -1.55
C LEU A 203 11.44 2.84 -1.90
N ALA A 204 11.64 1.67 -1.31
CA ALA A 204 10.73 0.55 -1.50
C ALA A 204 9.33 0.87 -0.95
N ALA A 205 8.30 0.45 -1.68
CA ALA A 205 6.92 0.67 -1.28
C ALA A 205 6.57 -0.06 0.00
N ILE A 206 5.74 0.56 0.84
CA ILE A 206 5.02 -0.15 1.90
C ILE A 206 3.83 -0.84 1.25
N THR A 207 3.64 -2.13 1.53
CA THR A 207 2.65 -2.96 0.83
C THR A 207 1.67 -3.60 1.80
N TRP A 208 0.40 -3.67 1.42
CA TRP A 208 -0.63 -4.44 2.12
C TRP A 208 -1.13 -5.56 1.21
N THR A 209 -1.09 -6.79 1.73
CA THR A 209 -1.56 -7.99 1.02
C THR A 209 -2.45 -8.85 1.92
N GLY A 210 -3.31 -9.65 1.29
CA GLY A 210 -4.16 -10.60 2.00
C GLY A 210 -5.28 -11.15 1.14
N ALA A 211 -6.09 -12.03 1.73
CA ALA A 211 -7.20 -12.66 1.03
C ALA A 211 -8.30 -11.62 0.69
N PHE A 212 -8.84 -11.73 -0.52
CA PHE A 212 -9.99 -10.93 -0.90
C PHE A 212 -11.26 -11.44 -0.22
N SER A 213 -12.08 -10.49 0.22
CA SER A 213 -13.40 -10.76 0.79
C SER A 213 -14.50 -10.49 -0.24
N LYS A 214 -15.71 -10.99 0.03
CA LYS A 214 -16.90 -10.59 -0.74
C LYS A 214 -17.29 -9.17 -0.40
N VAL A 215 -17.90 -8.45 -1.33
CA VAL A 215 -18.46 -7.12 -1.08
C VAL A 215 -19.44 -7.17 0.08
N GLN A 216 -19.19 -6.35 1.10
CA GLN A 216 -20.10 -6.15 2.22
C GLN A 216 -20.79 -4.79 2.12
N PRO A 217 -22.06 -4.65 2.53
CA PRO A 217 -22.65 -3.33 2.68
C PRO A 217 -21.83 -2.48 3.67
N PRO A 218 -21.79 -1.13 3.52
CA PRO A 218 -21.23 -0.27 4.55
C PRO A 218 -21.90 -0.54 5.90
N ALA A 219 -21.10 -0.52 6.97
CA ALA A 219 -21.60 -0.74 8.33
C ALA A 219 -22.71 0.29 8.63
N ARG A 220 -23.89 -0.19 9.01
CA ARG A 220 -24.99 0.70 9.43
C ARG A 220 -24.57 1.42 10.70
N ASN A 221 -24.58 2.75 10.67
CA ASN A 221 -24.43 3.56 11.87
C ASN A 221 -25.47 3.13 12.92
N PRO A 222 -25.07 2.74 14.15
CA PRO A 222 -25.99 2.28 15.18
C PRO A 222 -26.97 3.37 15.69
N LYS A 223 -26.82 4.63 15.26
CA LYS A 223 -27.65 5.77 15.68
C LYS A 223 -29.00 5.92 14.95
N LYS A 224 -29.37 5.03 14.03
CA LYS A 224 -30.74 4.99 13.46
C LYS A 224 -31.48 3.73 13.89
N LYS A 225 -31.73 3.58 15.20
CA LYS A 225 -32.91 2.81 15.64
C LYS A 225 -34.13 3.69 15.38
N ALA A 226 -35.01 3.21 14.50
CA ALA A 226 -36.24 3.88 14.13
C ALA A 226 -37.06 4.25 15.38
N VAL A 227 -37.34 5.54 15.55
CA VAL A 227 -38.46 5.99 16.38
C VAL A 227 -39.72 5.47 15.69
N LYS A 228 -40.33 4.45 16.28
CA LYS A 228 -41.62 3.92 15.88
C LYS A 228 -42.66 4.98 16.29
N GLN A 229 -43.23 5.68 15.31
CA GLN A 229 -44.37 6.57 15.58
C GLN A 229 -45.57 5.68 15.97
N GLN A 230 -46.11 5.94 17.16
CA GLN A 230 -47.46 5.56 17.58
C GLN A 230 -48.41 6.70 17.25
#